data_AF-A0A2T2TKY3-F1
#
_entry.id   AF-A0A2T2TKY3-F1
#
_cell.length_a   1.000
_cell.length_b   1.000
_cell.length_c   1.000
_cell.angle_alpha   90.00
_cell.angle_beta   90.00
_cell.angle_gamma   90.00
#
_symmetry.space_group_name_H-M   'P 1'
#
loop_
_entity.id
_entity.type
_entity.pdbx_description
1 polymer ?
#
loop_
_entity_poly.entity_id
_entity_poly.type
_entity_poly.pdbx_seq_one_letter_code
_entity_poly.pdbx_strand_id
1 'polypeptide(L)'
;MSLDGYKRIETVIGLEVHCQLRTESKLFSAAPAHHPRGGDGANGRERPNTRTQPFDLGHPGTLPVLNEQALVLALRLGLATSCRVAQRSSFSRKHYFYPDLAKGYQITQHGAPL
;
A
#
# COMPACT_ATOMS: atom_id res chain seq x y z
N MET A 1 14.06 37.37 23.20
CA MET A 1 14.48 36.01 23.59
C MET A 1 15.83 35.72 22.96
N SER A 2 16.88 35.48 23.77
CA SER A 2 18.23 35.17 23.27
C SER A 2 18.24 33.82 22.52
N LEU A 3 19.00 33.75 21.42
CA LEU A 3 19.25 32.52 20.65
C LEU A 3 19.90 31.40 21.49
N ASP A 4 20.45 31.71 22.66
CA ASP A 4 21.03 30.71 23.58
C ASP A 4 20.01 29.69 24.10
N GLY A 5 18.71 30.04 24.11
CA GLY A 5 17.65 29.10 24.49
C GLY A 5 17.47 27.94 23.51
N TYR A 6 17.70 28.17 22.20
CA TYR A 6 17.53 27.17 21.15
C TYR A 6 18.72 26.19 21.04
N LYS A 7 19.91 26.57 21.54
CA LYS A 7 21.09 25.69 21.58
C LYS A 7 20.93 24.47 22.50
N ARG A 8 19.86 24.40 23.30
CA ARG A 8 19.56 23.31 24.23
C ARG A 8 18.43 22.38 23.77
N ILE A 9 18.01 22.48 22.50
CA ILE A 9 16.93 21.65 21.95
C ILE A 9 17.48 20.85 20.77
N GLU A 10 17.19 19.55 20.76
CA GLU A 10 17.52 18.63 19.67
C GLU A 10 16.24 18.29 18.89
N THR A 11 16.31 18.32 17.55
CA THR A 11 15.17 17.95 16.68
C THR A 11 15.28 16.48 16.28
N VAL A 12 14.21 15.72 16.53
CA VAL A 12 14.11 14.31 16.15
C VAL A 12 13.06 14.19 15.03
N ILE A 13 13.43 13.59 13.90
CA ILE A 13 12.57 13.46 12.72
C ILE A 13 12.38 11.97 12.39
N GLY A 14 11.12 11.54 12.30
CA GLY A 14 10.72 10.24 11.77
C GLY A 14 9.99 10.40 10.44
N LEU A 15 10.14 9.44 9.53
CA LEU A 15 9.48 9.42 8.24
C LEU A 15 8.61 8.17 8.11
N GLU A 16 7.42 8.34 7.56
CA GLU A 16 6.55 7.24 7.13
C GLU A 16 6.46 7.27 5.61
N VAL A 17 6.92 6.20 4.96
CA VAL A 17 7.00 6.13 3.51
C VAL A 17 6.14 5.00 3.00
N HIS A 18 5.17 5.32 2.15
CA HIS A 18 4.40 4.34 1.39
C HIS A 18 4.98 4.23 -0.03
N CYS A 19 5.44 3.04 -0.40
CA CYS A 19 6.01 2.77 -1.71
C CYS A 19 5.07 1.87 -2.53
N GLN A 20 4.66 2.32 -3.71
CA GLN A 20 3.84 1.51 -4.61
C GLN A 20 4.70 0.48 -5.36
N LEU A 21 4.42 -0.80 -5.12
CA LEU A 21 5.11 -1.89 -5.82
C LEU A 21 4.67 -1.97 -7.28
N ARG A 22 5.66 -2.05 -8.19
CA ARG A 22 5.43 -2.11 -9.65
C ARG A 22 5.07 -3.53 -10.06
N THR A 23 3.80 -3.87 -9.89
CA THR A 23 3.20 -5.17 -10.23
C THR A 23 2.22 -5.01 -11.39
N GLU A 24 1.96 -6.10 -12.11
CA GLU A 24 0.99 -6.10 -13.21
C GLU A 24 -0.47 -6.11 -12.71
N SER A 25 -0.76 -6.93 -11.69
CA SER A 25 -2.05 -7.02 -11.02
C SER A 25 -1.99 -6.49 -9.59
N LYS A 26 -3.16 -6.14 -9.02
CA LYS A 26 -3.27 -5.62 -7.65
C LYS A 26 -2.86 -6.65 -6.62
N LEU A 27 -2.69 -6.19 -5.37
CA LEU A 27 -2.17 -7.01 -4.26
C LEU A 27 -3.07 -8.22 -3.92
N PHE A 28 -4.38 -8.09 -4.09
CA PHE A 28 -5.36 -9.08 -3.65
C PHE A 28 -6.40 -9.48 -4.71
N SER A 29 -6.23 -9.03 -5.96
CA SER A 29 -7.14 -9.28 -7.08
C SER A 29 -6.37 -9.31 -8.40
N ALA A 30 -6.98 -9.88 -9.45
CA ALA A 30 -6.38 -9.94 -10.78
C ALA A 30 -6.55 -8.62 -11.56
N ALA A 31 -7.22 -7.62 -10.99
CA ALA A 31 -7.36 -6.31 -11.60
C ALA A 31 -5.98 -5.71 -11.86
N PRO A 32 -5.76 -5.02 -13.00
CA PRO A 32 -4.46 -4.45 -13.30
C PRO A 32 -4.05 -3.31 -12.32
N ALA A 33 -2.79 -3.31 -11.86
CA ALA A 33 -2.26 -2.39 -10.83
C ALA A 33 -1.58 -1.13 -11.38
N HIS A 34 -0.99 -1.19 -12.57
CA HIS A 34 -0.32 -0.04 -13.18
C HIS A 34 -1.33 0.98 -13.70
N HIS A 35 -1.05 2.28 -13.64
CA HIS A 35 -1.83 3.27 -14.38
C HIS A 35 -1.21 3.44 -15.78
N PRO A 36 -1.97 3.28 -16.87
CA PRO A 36 -1.43 3.45 -18.21
C PRO A 36 -1.01 4.91 -18.44
N ARG A 37 0.06 5.12 -19.22
CA ARG A 37 0.38 6.46 -19.73
C ARG A 37 -0.52 6.73 -20.93
N GLY A 38 -1.60 7.45 -20.73
CA GLY A 38 -2.61 7.69 -21.77
C GLY A 38 -3.87 6.87 -21.55
N GLY A 39 -5.00 7.38 -22.05
CA GLY A 39 -6.30 6.71 -22.00
C GLY A 39 -7.32 7.41 -22.88
N ASP A 40 -8.46 6.74 -23.10
CA ASP A 40 -9.58 7.18 -23.94
C ASP A 40 -10.51 8.19 -23.24
N GLY A 41 -10.11 8.71 -22.07
CA GLY A 41 -10.86 9.71 -21.31
C GLY A 41 -10.59 11.14 -21.76
N ALA A 42 -11.41 12.07 -21.25
CA ALA A 42 -11.51 13.46 -21.72
C ALA A 42 -10.22 14.30 -21.64
N ASN A 43 -9.22 13.84 -20.88
CA ASN A 43 -7.93 14.51 -20.70
C ASN A 43 -6.75 13.59 -21.06
N GLY A 44 -6.99 12.58 -21.89
CA GLY A 44 -5.99 11.56 -22.22
C GLY A 44 -5.63 10.68 -21.03
N ARG A 45 -6.46 10.65 -19.97
CA ARG A 45 -6.34 9.69 -18.85
C ARG A 45 -7.35 8.57 -19.02
N GLU A 46 -7.09 7.47 -18.36
CA GLU A 46 -8.02 6.34 -18.29
C GLU A 46 -9.34 6.75 -17.62
N ARG A 47 -10.45 6.19 -18.08
CA ARG A 47 -11.78 6.42 -17.47
C ARG A 47 -11.83 5.89 -16.03
N PRO A 48 -12.52 6.58 -15.11
CA PRO A 48 -12.69 6.11 -13.73
C PRO A 48 -13.27 4.70 -13.64
N ASN A 49 -12.86 3.95 -12.61
CA ASN A 49 -13.40 2.63 -12.23
C ASN A 49 -13.25 1.50 -13.27
N THR A 50 -12.44 1.68 -14.32
CA THR A 50 -12.20 0.67 -15.37
C THR A 50 -11.28 -0.48 -14.96
N ARG A 51 -10.40 -0.25 -13.97
CA ARG A 51 -9.45 -1.27 -13.46
C ARG A 51 -9.91 -1.84 -12.13
N THR A 52 -11.13 -2.37 -12.06
CA THR A 52 -11.70 -2.87 -10.81
C THR A 52 -12.24 -4.30 -10.96
N GLN A 53 -12.22 -5.03 -9.87
CA GLN A 53 -12.91 -6.31 -9.70
C GLN A 53 -13.83 -6.27 -8.47
N PRO A 54 -14.80 -7.21 -8.33
CA PRO A 54 -15.71 -7.23 -7.19
C PRO A 54 -15.02 -7.11 -5.82
N PHE A 55 -13.85 -7.74 -5.65
CA PHE A 55 -13.05 -7.64 -4.42
C PHE A 55 -12.54 -6.20 -4.14
N ASP A 56 -12.11 -5.49 -5.19
CA ASP A 56 -11.60 -4.12 -5.06
C ASP A 56 -12.71 -3.19 -4.56
N LEU A 57 -13.92 -3.42 -5.07
CA LEU A 57 -15.15 -2.69 -4.75
C LEU A 57 -15.82 -3.18 -3.46
N GLY A 58 -15.22 -4.13 -2.73
CA GLY A 58 -15.76 -4.63 -1.47
C GLY A 58 -17.10 -5.35 -1.59
N HIS A 59 -17.39 -5.97 -2.75
CA HIS A 59 -18.64 -6.70 -2.93
C HIS A 59 -18.76 -7.88 -1.96
N PRO A 60 -19.97 -8.15 -1.41
CA PRO A 60 -20.21 -9.31 -0.55
C PRO A 60 -19.78 -10.62 -1.21
N GLY A 61 -19.21 -11.53 -0.42
CA GLY A 61 -18.79 -12.86 -0.89
C GLY A 61 -17.45 -12.92 -1.62
N THR A 62 -16.72 -11.81 -1.73
CA THR A 62 -15.39 -11.78 -2.35
C THR A 62 -14.27 -12.03 -1.33
N LEU A 63 -13.18 -12.68 -1.76
CA LEU A 63 -12.05 -13.04 -0.90
C LEU A 63 -10.71 -12.53 -1.50
N PRO A 64 -9.74 -12.13 -0.66
CA PRO A 64 -8.43 -11.69 -1.12
C PRO A 64 -7.56 -12.86 -1.59
N VAL A 65 -6.83 -12.70 -2.69
CA VAL A 65 -5.80 -13.66 -3.14
C VAL A 65 -4.48 -12.92 -3.30
N LEU A 66 -3.48 -13.27 -2.47
CA LEU A 66 -2.19 -12.57 -2.44
C LEU A 66 -1.46 -12.67 -3.79
N ASN A 67 -0.96 -11.52 -4.27
CA ASN A 67 -0.05 -11.44 -5.40
C ASN A 67 1.37 -11.85 -4.98
N GLU A 68 1.86 -12.97 -5.52
CA GLU A 68 3.21 -13.49 -5.26
C GLU A 68 4.31 -12.51 -5.67
N GLN A 69 4.16 -11.81 -6.79
CA GLN A 69 5.15 -10.83 -7.25
C GLN A 69 5.26 -9.64 -6.29
N ALA A 70 4.15 -9.25 -5.64
CA ALA A 70 4.20 -8.22 -4.61
C ALA A 70 5.02 -8.67 -3.40
N LEU A 71 4.89 -9.93 -2.98
CA LEU A 71 5.70 -10.50 -1.90
C LEU A 71 7.18 -10.51 -2.28
N VAL A 72 7.53 -10.94 -3.49
CA VAL A 72 8.93 -10.96 -3.98
C VAL A 72 9.53 -9.55 -3.97
N LEU A 73 8.79 -8.54 -4.42
CA LEU A 73 9.27 -7.15 -4.41
C LEU A 73 9.44 -6.60 -3.00
N ALA A 74 8.53 -6.93 -2.07
CA ALA A 74 8.63 -6.53 -0.67
C ALA A 74 9.83 -7.18 0.02
N LEU A 75 10.10 -8.47 -0.23
CA LEU A 75 11.29 -9.17 0.25
C LEU A 75 12.58 -8.55 -0.30
N ARG A 76 12.61 -8.23 -1.60
CA ARG A 76 13.76 -7.54 -2.22
C ARG A 76 14.01 -6.18 -1.57
N LEU A 77 12.96 -5.41 -1.30
CA LEU A 77 13.08 -4.13 -0.60
C LEU A 77 13.67 -4.34 0.80
N GLY A 78 13.13 -5.28 1.58
CA GLY A 78 13.62 -5.58 2.93
C GLY A 78 15.11 -5.96 2.93
N LEU A 79 15.54 -6.83 2.01
CA LEU A 79 16.96 -7.18 1.87
C LEU A 79 17.82 -5.97 1.43
N ALA A 80 17.33 -5.16 0.50
CA ALA A 80 18.05 -3.98 0.01
C ALA A 80 18.20 -2.89 1.08
N THR A 81 17.29 -2.82 2.05
CA THR A 81 17.35 -1.90 3.20
C THR A 81 17.93 -2.55 4.46
N SER A 82 18.61 -3.70 4.32
CA SER A 82 19.25 -4.43 5.43
C SER A 82 18.30 -4.80 6.57
N CYS A 83 17.02 -4.98 6.28
CA CYS A 83 16.03 -5.47 7.24
C CYS A 83 16.18 -6.97 7.45
N ARG A 84 15.80 -7.44 8.64
CA ARG A 84 15.66 -8.88 8.93
C ARG A 84 14.26 -9.34 8.54
N VAL A 85 14.17 -10.13 7.48
CA VAL A 85 12.91 -10.73 7.01
C VAL A 85 12.39 -11.75 8.02
N ALA A 86 11.11 -11.64 8.37
CA ALA A 86 10.42 -12.59 9.24
C ALA A 86 10.12 -13.90 8.50
N GLN A 87 10.42 -15.04 9.14
CA GLN A 87 10.05 -16.37 8.63
C GLN A 87 8.53 -16.60 8.59
N ARG A 88 7.80 -15.86 9.42
CA ARG A 88 6.33 -15.87 9.48
C ARG A 88 5.85 -14.44 9.61
N SER A 89 4.97 -14.03 8.72
CA SER A 89 4.26 -12.76 8.78
C SER A 89 2.77 -13.01 8.53
N SER A 90 1.94 -12.07 8.95
CA SER A 90 0.48 -12.22 8.86
C SER A 90 -0.18 -10.93 8.44
N PHE A 91 -1.19 -11.03 7.58
CA PHE A 91 -2.07 -9.90 7.29
C PHE A 91 -3.05 -9.65 8.44
N SER A 92 -3.36 -8.39 8.67
CA SER A 92 -4.30 -7.88 9.65
C SER A 92 -5.31 -6.94 8.97
N ARG A 93 -6.48 -6.75 9.58
CA ARG A 93 -7.48 -5.79 9.11
C ARG A 93 -7.43 -4.53 9.96
N LYS A 94 -7.07 -3.39 9.35
CA LYS A 94 -7.13 -2.07 9.97
C LYS A 94 -8.46 -1.41 9.61
N HIS A 95 -9.38 -1.33 10.56
CA HIS A 95 -10.76 -0.88 10.33
C HIS A 95 -10.87 0.64 10.47
N TYR A 96 -11.48 1.28 9.47
CA TYR A 96 -11.88 2.70 9.51
C TYR A 96 -12.84 2.98 8.35
N PHE A 97 -13.72 3.96 8.53
CA PHE A 97 -14.71 4.33 7.52
C PHE A 97 -14.22 5.52 6.71
N TYR A 98 -14.07 5.33 5.41
CA TYR A 98 -13.82 6.40 4.47
C TYR A 98 -14.34 6.00 3.07
N PRO A 99 -14.91 6.93 2.26
CA PRO A 99 -15.56 6.57 1.00
C PRO A 99 -14.66 5.90 -0.06
N ASP A 100 -13.34 6.12 -0.01
CA ASP A 100 -12.38 5.45 -0.92
C ASP A 100 -12.00 4.01 -0.49
N LEU A 101 -12.36 3.62 0.74
CA LEU A 101 -12.05 2.34 1.32
C LEU A 101 -13.29 1.45 1.33
N ALA A 102 -13.62 0.88 0.16
CA ALA A 102 -14.86 0.17 -0.08
C ALA A 102 -15.21 -0.96 0.92
N LYS A 103 -14.21 -1.56 1.56
CA LYS A 103 -14.39 -2.67 2.52
C LYS A 103 -14.63 -2.24 3.97
N GLY A 104 -14.46 -0.95 4.30
CA GLY A 104 -14.44 -0.47 5.70
C GLY A 104 -13.22 -0.95 6.51
N TYR A 105 -12.25 -1.60 5.86
CA TYR A 105 -10.96 -1.94 6.42
C TYR A 105 -9.90 -2.05 5.32
N GLN A 106 -8.65 -1.76 5.71
CA GLN A 106 -7.46 -2.00 4.91
C GLN A 106 -6.81 -3.31 5.35
N ILE A 107 -6.42 -4.15 4.38
CA ILE A 107 -5.57 -5.30 4.66
C ILE A 107 -4.12 -4.79 4.75
N THR A 108 -3.49 -4.95 5.90
CA THR A 108 -2.14 -4.47 6.22
C THR A 108 -1.38 -5.52 7.05
N GLN A 109 -0.23 -5.18 7.62
CA GLN A 109 0.44 -5.98 8.65
C GLN A 109 0.59 -5.13 9.91
N HIS A 110 0.42 -5.74 11.10
CA HIS A 110 0.60 -5.04 12.38
C HIS A 110 1.45 -5.86 13.37
N GLY A 111 0.92 -6.99 13.86
CA GLY A 111 1.62 -7.80 14.88
C GLY A 111 2.82 -8.60 14.36
N ALA A 112 2.79 -9.02 13.10
CA ALA A 112 3.86 -9.79 12.45
C ALA A 112 4.13 -9.22 11.05
N PRO A 113 4.90 -8.11 10.94
CA PRO A 113 5.33 -7.55 9.67
C PRO A 113 6.31 -8.47 8.93
N LEU A 114 6.45 -8.24 7.62
CA LEU A 114 7.37 -8.98 6.76
C LEU A 114 8.84 -8.75 7.14
#